data_AF-A0AAN5LGB3-F1
#
_entry.id   AF-A0AAN5LGB3-F1
#
_cell.length_a   1.000
_cell.length_b   1.000
_cell.length_c   1.000
_cell.angle_alpha   90.00
_cell.angle_beta   90.00
_cell.angle_gamma   90.00
#
_symmetry.space_group_name_H-M   'P 1'
#
loop_
_entity.id
_entity.type
_entity.pdbx_description
1 polymer ?
#
loop_
_entity_poly.entity_id
_entity_poly.type
_entity_poly.pdbx_seq_one_letter_code
_entity_poly.pdbx_strand_id
1 'polypeptide(L)'
;MTTDIATTGRVHAGNAFFQGDGNIWGTRWNPSGAWLWDTITAQLNTHATTDYVNQTFVRDIRLGSLESAQVWKAYGYGDQPPYTITGVYNFNHDEVIDTIFRRPLQKNINGVWYSIAYL
;
A
#
# COMPACT_ATOMS: atom_id res chain seq x y z
N MET A 1 -25.05 44.65 -18.60
CA MET A 1 -23.64 44.89 -18.96
C MET A 1 -22.84 43.76 -18.36
N THR A 2 -22.14 42.98 -19.17
CA THR A 2 -21.19 42.00 -18.65
C THR A 2 -19.90 42.77 -18.31
N THR A 3 -19.46 42.65 -17.07
CA THR A 3 -18.28 43.35 -16.53
C THR A 3 -17.00 42.57 -16.84
N ASP A 4 -16.91 42.02 -18.06
CA ASP A 4 -15.85 41.08 -18.42
C ASP A 4 -14.66 41.84 -19.00
N ILE A 5 -13.45 41.45 -18.58
CA ILE A 5 -12.18 41.98 -19.09
C ILE A 5 -11.49 40.83 -19.82
N ALA A 6 -11.19 41.02 -21.11
CA ALA A 6 -10.47 40.07 -21.95
C ALA A 6 -9.24 40.74 -22.60
N THR A 7 -8.18 39.96 -22.80
CA THR A 7 -6.97 40.38 -23.50
C THR A 7 -6.43 39.23 -24.34
N THR A 8 -5.75 39.53 -25.44
CA THR A 8 -5.03 38.56 -26.28
C THR A 8 -3.58 38.35 -25.81
N GLY A 9 -3.11 39.19 -24.89
CA GLY A 9 -1.76 39.12 -24.32
C GLY A 9 -1.75 38.57 -22.89
N ARG A 10 -0.59 38.65 -22.23
CA ARG A 10 -0.45 38.29 -20.81
C ARG A 10 -1.19 39.30 -19.93
N VAL A 11 -1.75 38.82 -18.82
CA VAL A 11 -2.28 39.69 -17.75
C VAL A 11 -1.23 39.76 -16.65
N HIS A 12 -0.68 40.96 -16.41
CA HIS A 12 0.38 41.19 -15.44
C HIS A 12 -0.18 41.68 -14.08
N ALA A 13 0.38 41.15 -12.99
CA ALA A 13 0.16 41.58 -11.61
C ALA A 13 1.53 41.76 -10.93
N GLY A 14 2.10 42.96 -11.06
CA GLY A 14 3.51 43.18 -10.75
C GLY A 14 4.41 42.34 -11.67
N ASN A 15 5.36 41.61 -11.10
CA ASN A 15 6.24 40.71 -11.85
C ASN A 15 5.56 39.38 -12.23
N ALA A 16 4.49 38.98 -11.53
CA ALA A 16 3.75 37.77 -11.87
C ALA A 16 2.81 38.01 -13.07
N PHE A 17 2.49 36.98 -13.83
CA PHE A 17 1.55 37.10 -14.94
C PHE A 17 0.82 35.80 -15.29
N PHE A 18 -0.40 35.94 -15.81
CA PHE A 18 -1.14 34.86 -16.46
C PHE A 18 -0.73 34.77 -17.93
N GLN A 19 -0.48 33.55 -18.40
CA GLN A 19 -0.13 33.22 -19.77
C GLN A 19 -1.38 32.80 -20.56
N GLY A 20 -1.33 32.94 -21.89
CA GLY A 20 -2.46 32.61 -22.77
C GLY A 20 -2.90 31.14 -22.76
N ASP A 21 -2.10 30.24 -22.20
CA ASP A 21 -2.42 28.82 -21.98
C ASP A 21 -3.08 28.55 -20.61
N GLY A 22 -3.30 29.60 -19.81
CA GLY A 22 -3.87 29.52 -18.46
C GLY A 22 -2.84 29.27 -17.35
N ASN A 23 -1.56 29.09 -17.67
CA ASN A 23 -0.51 28.94 -16.67
C ASN A 23 -0.15 30.28 -16.04
N ILE A 24 0.48 30.26 -14.86
CA ILE A 24 0.82 31.46 -14.10
C ILE A 24 2.31 31.43 -13.77
N TRP A 25 3.04 32.46 -14.19
CA TRP A 25 4.44 32.65 -13.80
C TRP A 25 4.51 33.56 -12.57
N GLY A 26 5.40 33.24 -11.63
CA GLY A 26 5.63 34.11 -10.47
C GLY A 26 6.63 33.55 -9.46
N THR A 27 6.96 34.38 -8.47
CA THR A 27 7.94 34.04 -7.42
C THR A 27 7.31 33.43 -6.17
N ARG A 28 5.97 33.39 -6.07
CA ARG A 28 5.26 32.86 -4.90
C ARG A 28 5.46 31.35 -4.71
N TRP A 29 5.60 30.62 -5.81
CA TRP A 29 5.80 29.16 -5.83
C TRP A 29 7.28 28.75 -6.00
N ASN A 30 8.14 29.68 -6.42
CA ASN A 30 9.60 29.51 -6.43
C ASN A 30 10.27 30.88 -6.31
N PRO A 31 11.15 31.15 -5.34
CA PRO A 31 11.78 32.46 -5.17
C PRO A 31 12.50 33.01 -6.42
N SER A 32 13.03 32.13 -7.27
CA SER A 32 13.71 32.48 -8.54
C SER A 32 12.75 32.64 -9.73
N GLY A 33 11.44 32.47 -9.50
CA GLY A 33 10.41 32.46 -10.53
C GLY A 33 10.23 31.07 -11.15
N ALA A 34 8.97 30.63 -11.26
CA ALA A 34 8.61 29.41 -11.95
C ALA A 34 7.16 29.47 -12.45
N TRP A 35 6.81 28.53 -13.32
CA TRP A 35 5.42 28.27 -13.68
C TRP A 35 4.71 27.49 -12.56
N LEU A 36 3.49 27.90 -12.26
CA LEU A 36 2.65 27.23 -11.26
C LEU A 36 2.49 25.73 -11.60
N TRP A 37 2.20 25.40 -12.85
CA TRP A 37 2.04 24.01 -13.30
C TRP A 37 3.28 23.15 -13.01
N ASP A 38 4.48 23.65 -13.32
CA ASP A 38 5.73 22.91 -13.10
C ASP A 38 5.97 22.66 -11.61
N THR A 39 5.70 23.67 -10.78
CA THR A 39 5.85 23.54 -9.32
C THR A 39 4.86 22.56 -8.71
N ILE A 40 3.59 22.57 -9.15
CA ILE A 40 2.59 21.58 -8.71
C ILE A 40 3.00 20.18 -9.15
N THR A 41 3.40 20.03 -10.42
CA THR A 41 3.83 18.74 -10.98
C THR A 41 5.04 18.17 -10.24
N ALA A 42 6.04 19.02 -9.93
CA ALA A 42 7.21 18.61 -9.16
C ALA A 42 6.85 18.14 -7.75
N GLN A 43 5.93 18.83 -7.05
CA GLN A 43 5.46 18.42 -5.73
C GLN A 43 4.73 17.07 -5.82
N LEU A 44 3.80 16.91 -6.76
CA LEU A 44 3.04 15.67 -6.93
C LEU A 44 3.93 14.47 -7.28
N ASN A 45 4.94 14.68 -8.13
CA ASN A 45 5.85 13.62 -8.56
C ASN A 45 6.84 13.17 -7.46
N THR A 46 6.90 13.85 -6.32
CA THR A 46 7.68 13.38 -5.16
C THR A 46 6.93 12.36 -4.31
N HIS A 47 5.63 12.20 -4.54
CA HIS A 47 4.79 11.26 -3.82
C HIS A 47 4.52 10.00 -4.66
N ALA A 48 4.45 8.85 -3.98
CA ALA A 48 3.99 7.62 -4.61
C ALA A 48 2.50 7.73 -5.00
N THR A 49 2.14 7.15 -6.14
CA THR A 49 0.72 7.07 -6.53
C THR A 49 -0.01 6.08 -5.62
N THR A 50 -1.32 6.30 -5.43
CA THR A 50 -2.18 5.37 -4.67
C THR A 50 -2.12 3.96 -5.26
N ASP A 51 -2.07 3.84 -6.59
CA ASP A 51 -1.96 2.56 -7.27
C ASP A 51 -0.65 1.85 -6.96
N TYR A 52 0.47 2.57 -7.00
CA TYR A 52 1.77 2.01 -6.62
C TYR A 52 1.74 1.52 -5.17
N VAL A 53 1.23 2.33 -4.25
CA VAL A 53 1.17 1.95 -2.83
C VAL A 53 0.32 0.70 -2.63
N ASN A 54 -0.87 0.63 -3.25
CA ASN A 54 -1.78 -0.49 -3.13
C ASN A 54 -1.22 -1.79 -3.70
N GLN A 55 -0.44 -1.71 -4.78
CA GLN A 55 0.10 -2.88 -5.49
C GLN A 55 1.44 -3.37 -4.92
N THR A 56 2.21 -2.50 -4.28
CA THR A 56 3.58 -2.84 -3.86
C THR A 56 3.67 -3.27 -2.40
N PHE A 57 2.91 -2.65 -1.49
CA PHE A 57 3.09 -2.86 -0.06
C PHE A 57 2.10 -3.87 0.53
N VAL A 58 2.55 -4.59 1.55
CA VAL A 58 1.67 -5.40 2.39
C VAL A 58 0.81 -4.46 3.21
N ARG A 59 -0.51 -4.56 3.06
CA ARG A 59 -1.47 -3.72 3.80
C ARG A 59 -2.01 -4.39 5.06
N ASP A 60 -1.93 -5.72 5.13
CA ASP A 60 -2.44 -6.49 6.25
C ASP A 60 -1.80 -7.89 6.31
N ILE A 61 -1.84 -8.51 7.49
CA ILE A 61 -1.35 -9.86 7.76
C ILE A 61 -2.39 -10.59 8.62
N ARG A 62 -2.66 -11.86 8.30
CA ARG A 62 -3.57 -12.69 9.10
C ARG A 62 -3.14 -14.15 9.18
N LEU A 63 -3.70 -14.83 10.17
CA LEU A 63 -3.82 -16.28 10.17
C LEU A 63 -5.11 -16.67 9.44
N GLY A 64 -5.01 -17.54 8.44
CA GLY A 64 -6.16 -18.05 7.70
C GLY A 64 -6.98 -19.06 8.51
N SER A 65 -7.68 -19.93 7.79
CA SER A 65 -8.54 -20.95 8.38
C SER A 65 -7.76 -21.93 9.25
N LEU A 66 -8.39 -22.37 10.34
CA LEU A 66 -7.87 -23.42 11.22
C LEU A 66 -7.85 -24.76 10.48
N GLU A 67 -6.73 -25.44 10.57
CA GLU A 67 -6.57 -26.83 10.20
C GLU A 67 -6.00 -27.62 11.39
N SER A 68 -6.18 -28.93 11.38
CA SER A 68 -5.56 -29.84 12.34
C SER A 68 -4.75 -30.92 11.64
N ALA A 69 -3.72 -31.41 12.31
CA ALA A 69 -2.95 -32.57 11.89
C ALA A 69 -2.73 -33.49 13.09
N GLN A 70 -3.03 -34.78 12.91
CA GLN A 70 -2.74 -35.81 13.90
C GLN A 70 -1.24 -36.11 13.89
N VAL A 71 -0.64 -36.18 15.07
CA VAL A 71 0.79 -36.45 15.26
C VAL A 71 1.06 -37.74 16.04
N TRP A 72 0.17 -38.13 16.95
CA TRP A 72 0.27 -39.42 17.65
C TRP A 72 -0.11 -40.58 16.73
N LYS A 73 0.71 -41.64 16.73
CA LYS A 73 0.61 -42.80 15.81
C LYS A 73 0.51 -42.39 14.33
N ALA A 74 1.09 -41.25 13.98
CA ALA A 74 1.18 -40.71 12.63
C ALA A 74 2.64 -40.41 12.28
N TYR A 75 2.89 -39.74 11.15
CA TYR A 75 4.23 -39.41 10.66
C TYR A 75 4.88 -38.21 11.39
N GLY A 76 4.31 -37.77 12.51
CA GLY A 76 4.71 -36.51 13.17
C GLY A 76 4.34 -35.28 12.34
N TYR A 77 4.91 -34.13 12.68
CA TYR A 77 4.71 -32.88 11.95
C TYR A 77 6.02 -32.13 11.77
N GLY A 78 6.38 -31.88 10.51
CA GLY A 78 7.54 -31.06 10.14
C GLY A 78 7.14 -29.62 9.80
N ASP A 79 8.14 -28.76 9.62
CA ASP A 79 7.89 -27.42 9.11
C ASP A 79 7.22 -27.47 7.73
N GLN A 80 6.08 -26.80 7.60
CA GLN A 80 5.26 -26.84 6.39
C GLN A 80 4.60 -25.48 6.14
N PRO A 81 5.25 -24.56 5.41
CA PRO A 81 4.57 -23.42 4.84
C PRO A 81 3.33 -23.76 4.00
N PRO A 82 2.33 -22.89 4.04
CA PRO A 82 2.32 -21.58 4.71
C PRO A 82 2.01 -21.63 6.22
N TYR A 83 2.00 -22.79 6.86
CA TYR A 83 1.38 -22.98 8.17
C TYR A 83 2.26 -22.59 9.35
N THR A 84 1.62 -22.00 10.36
CA THR A 84 2.16 -21.84 11.72
C THR A 84 1.32 -22.67 12.69
N ILE A 85 1.96 -23.32 13.66
CA ILE A 85 1.27 -24.03 14.74
C ILE A 85 0.61 -22.99 15.66
N THR A 86 -0.68 -23.16 15.91
CA THR A 86 -1.52 -22.27 16.71
C THR A 86 -2.15 -22.96 17.91
N GLY A 87 -1.96 -24.27 18.04
CA GLY A 87 -2.40 -25.03 19.20
C GLY A 87 -1.81 -26.43 19.20
N VAL A 88 -1.72 -27.01 20.40
CA VAL A 88 -1.36 -28.40 20.64
C VAL A 88 -2.43 -29.00 21.55
N TYR A 89 -2.82 -30.24 21.26
CA TYR A 89 -3.91 -30.90 21.96
C TYR A 89 -3.50 -32.32 22.31
N ASN A 90 -3.61 -32.63 23.59
CA ASN A 90 -3.60 -33.97 24.12
C ASN A 90 -5.02 -34.23 24.66
N PHE A 91 -5.73 -35.17 24.06
CA PHE A 91 -7.11 -35.46 24.42
C PHE A 91 -7.21 -36.37 25.65
N ASN A 92 -6.23 -37.25 25.84
CA ASN A 92 -6.25 -38.27 26.88
C ASN A 92 -5.44 -37.84 28.13
N HIS A 93 -4.79 -36.67 28.07
CA HIS A 93 -3.97 -36.07 29.12
C HIS A 93 -2.77 -36.93 29.58
N ASP A 94 -2.21 -37.74 28.69
CA ASP A 94 -0.96 -38.48 28.91
C ASP A 94 0.31 -37.63 28.64
N GLU A 95 1.45 -38.28 28.43
CA GLU A 95 2.74 -37.62 28.18
C GLU A 95 2.98 -37.22 26.71
N VAL A 96 2.05 -37.54 25.78
CA VAL A 96 2.24 -37.38 24.34
C VAL A 96 1.19 -36.44 23.72
N ILE A 97 1.61 -35.64 22.74
CA ILE A 97 0.66 -34.81 21.98
C ILE A 97 -0.08 -35.64 20.93
N ASP A 98 -1.39 -35.46 20.78
CA ASP A 98 -2.20 -36.19 19.81
C ASP A 98 -2.36 -35.43 18.50
N THR A 99 -2.68 -34.14 18.61
CA THR A 99 -3.09 -33.28 17.50
C THR A 99 -2.44 -31.92 17.63
N ILE A 100 -2.02 -31.37 16.50
CA ILE A 100 -1.68 -29.96 16.39
C ILE A 100 -2.77 -29.22 15.62
N PHE A 101 -2.94 -27.95 15.94
CA PHE A 101 -3.74 -27.00 15.19
C PHE A 101 -2.83 -26.02 14.49
N ARG A 102 -3.10 -25.73 13.23
CA ARG A 102 -2.27 -24.87 12.39
C ARG A 102 -3.13 -23.93 11.56
N ARG A 103 -2.55 -22.81 11.16
CA ARG A 103 -3.20 -21.84 10.27
C ARG A 103 -2.19 -21.33 9.25
N PRO A 104 -2.58 -21.11 7.99
CA PRO A 104 -1.68 -20.52 7.00
C PRO A 104 -1.45 -19.05 7.36
N LEU A 105 -0.19 -18.61 7.42
CA LEU A 105 0.15 -17.20 7.47
C LEU A 105 -0.09 -16.59 6.10
N GLN A 106 -0.84 -15.49 6.06
CA GLN A 106 -1.20 -14.81 4.82
C GLN A 106 -0.91 -13.32 4.90
N LYS A 107 -0.48 -12.74 3.77
CA LYS A 107 -0.31 -11.30 3.57
C LYS A 107 -1.33 -10.78 2.57
N ASN A 108 -1.81 -9.56 2.77
CA ASN A 108 -2.66 -8.89 1.80
C ASN A 108 -1.87 -7.85 1.02
N ILE A 109 -1.92 -7.94 -0.31
CA ILE A 109 -1.40 -6.95 -1.24
C ILE A 109 -2.51 -6.66 -2.25
N ASN A 110 -2.85 -5.38 -2.44
CA ASN A 110 -3.87 -4.93 -3.38
C ASN A 110 -5.23 -5.64 -3.29
N GLY A 111 -5.77 -5.86 -2.09
CA GLY A 111 -7.05 -6.58 -1.97
C GLY A 111 -6.90 -8.08 -1.81
N VAL A 112 -5.83 -8.66 -2.35
CA VAL A 112 -5.66 -10.10 -2.53
C VAL A 112 -4.83 -10.69 -1.40
N TRP A 113 -5.32 -11.81 -0.85
CA TRP A 113 -4.62 -12.58 0.18
C TRP A 113 -3.71 -13.64 -0.44
N TYR A 114 -2.44 -13.60 -0.07
CA TYR A 114 -1.41 -14.54 -0.50
C TYR A 114 -0.88 -15.33 0.69
N SER A 115 -0.76 -16.64 0.54
CA SER A 115 -0.07 -17.50 1.50
C SER A 115 1.46 -17.29 1.42
N ILE A 116 2.14 -17.30 2.57
CA ILE A 116 3.60 -17.15 2.63
C ILE A 116 4.30 -18.42 2.11
N ALA A 117 5.37 -18.26 1.34
CA ALA A 117 6.17 -19.35 0.79
C ALA A 117 7.49 -19.57 1.56
N TYR A 118 8.13 -20.71 1.32
CA TYR A 118 9.50 -21.04 1.76
C TYR A 118 10.54 -20.23 0.97
N LEU A 119 11.75 -20.10 1.53
CA LEU A 119 12.99 -19.78 0.80
C LEU A 119 13.75 -21.07 0.49
#